data_AF-A0A022LHV1-F1
#
_entry.id   AF-A0A022LHV1-F1
#
_cell.length_a   1.000
_cell.length_b   1.000
_cell.length_c   1.000
_cell.angle_alpha   90.00
_cell.angle_beta   90.00
_cell.angle_gamma   90.00
#
_symmetry.space_group_name_H-M   'P 1'
#
loop_
_entity.id
_entity.type
_entity.pdbx_description
1 polymer ?
#
loop_
_entity_poly.entity_id
_entity_poly.type
_entity_poly.pdbx_seq_one_letter_code
_entity_poly.pdbx_strand_id
1 'polypeptide(L)'
;MTADFGLLLLAGLLCAAGVYLLLERAIIKILLGIMIFSNGINLLLLAAGGPPGSPPIMGRGRSPDAADSDPLSHGMILTAIVITAGVGAFILALAYRSYQFTTADEVADDAEDTKIAKRSPTDAWSAPDRDLSDDHSTGQPTELGDHVDYDDEDLTEAEAEAEAEAREAARGRDVPARRPRRTTHRRDGDDRDRGDDRDHGDRGDDGREGDR
;
A
#
# COMPACT_ATOMS: atom_id res chain seq x y z
N MET A 1 -19.07 36.22 9.82
CA MET A 1 -18.58 34.92 9.30
C MET A 1 -17.16 34.74 9.76
N THR A 2 -16.95 34.09 10.90
CA THR A 2 -15.61 33.66 11.33
C THR A 2 -15.42 32.27 10.78
N ALA A 3 -14.69 32.13 9.68
CA ALA A 3 -14.30 30.82 9.20
C ALA A 3 -13.30 30.23 10.21
N ASP A 4 -13.49 28.97 10.62
CA ASP A 4 -12.54 28.27 11.47
C ASP A 4 -11.27 27.94 10.67
N PHE A 5 -10.31 28.87 10.69
CA PHE A 5 -9.04 28.74 9.98
C PHE A 5 -8.28 27.47 10.34
N GLY A 6 -8.37 27.02 11.59
CA GLY A 6 -7.74 25.77 12.03
C GLY A 6 -8.33 24.54 11.33
N LEU A 7 -9.66 24.51 11.16
CA LEU A 7 -10.36 23.42 10.47
C LEU A 7 -10.05 23.41 8.98
N LEU A 8 -10.00 24.59 8.34
CA LEU A 8 -9.60 24.73 6.94
C LEU A 8 -8.15 24.31 6.69
N LEU A 9 -7.22 24.71 7.57
CA LEU A 9 -5.81 24.34 7.47
C LEU A 9 -5.64 22.82 7.64
N LEU A 10 -6.33 22.23 8.62
CA LEU A 10 -6.32 20.78 8.83
C LEU A 10 -6.89 20.03 7.61
N ALA A 11 -8.02 20.48 7.07
CA ALA A 11 -8.60 19.87 5.88
C ALA A 11 -7.66 19.97 4.66
N GLY A 12 -7.03 21.12 4.46
CA GLY A 12 -6.00 21.31 3.44
C GLY A 12 -4.79 20.39 3.62
N LEU A 13 -4.32 20.22 4.85
CA LEU A 13 -3.22 19.30 5.17
C LEU A 13 -3.60 17.84 4.89
N LEU A 14 -4.81 17.42 5.24
CA LEU A 14 -5.32 16.08 4.93
C LEU A 14 -5.44 15.87 3.42
N CYS A 15 -5.96 16.85 2.68
CA CYS A 15 -6.00 16.78 1.22
C CYS A 15 -4.60 16.70 0.61
N ALA A 16 -3.65 17.52 1.07
CA ALA A 16 -2.27 17.49 0.59
C ALA A 16 -1.56 16.16 0.90
N ALA A 17 -1.72 15.64 2.12
CA ALA A 17 -1.16 14.35 2.52
C ALA A 17 -1.81 13.19 1.74
N GLY A 18 -3.13 13.25 1.51
CA GLY A 18 -3.85 12.29 0.69
C GLY A 18 -3.36 12.29 -0.77
N VAL A 19 -3.22 13.46 -1.38
CA VAL A 19 -2.66 13.61 -2.74
C VAL A 19 -1.21 13.11 -2.80
N TYR A 20 -0.40 13.41 -1.79
CA TYR A 20 0.98 12.91 -1.72
C TYR A 20 1.03 11.37 -1.73
N LEU A 21 0.18 10.71 -0.95
CA LEU A 21 0.06 9.25 -0.91
C LEU A 21 -0.52 8.66 -2.21
N LEU A 22 -1.39 9.40 -2.92
CA LEU A 22 -1.93 8.99 -4.22
C LEU A 22 -0.87 8.93 -5.32
N LEU A 23 0.22 9.68 -5.19
CA LEU A 23 1.34 9.69 -6.14
C LEU A 23 2.34 8.55 -5.88
N GLU A 24 2.09 7.72 -4.88
CA GLU A 24 3.01 6.66 -4.51
C GLU A 24 2.77 5.39 -5.32
N ARG A 25 3.83 4.61 -5.59
CA ARG A 25 3.74 3.41 -6.44
C ARG A 25 3.08 2.21 -5.77
N ALA A 26 2.92 2.21 -4.44
CA ALA A 26 2.38 1.07 -3.71
C ALA A 26 0.86 1.15 -3.57
N ILE A 27 0.13 0.10 -3.96
CA ILE A 27 -1.35 0.09 -4.02
C ILE A 27 -1.94 0.33 -2.63
N ILE A 28 -1.33 -0.26 -1.58
CA ILE A 28 -1.76 -0.04 -0.19
C ILE A 28 -1.63 1.43 0.21
N LYS A 29 -0.59 2.13 -0.28
CA LYS A 29 -0.36 3.54 0.03
C LYS A 29 -1.31 4.45 -0.75
N ILE A 30 -1.59 4.13 -2.01
CA ILE A 30 -2.66 4.79 -2.79
C ILE A 30 -4.00 4.65 -2.08
N LEU A 31 -4.36 3.44 -1.60
CA LEU A 31 -5.59 3.20 -0.85
C LEU A 31 -5.67 4.04 0.43
N LEU A 32 -4.57 4.13 1.18
CA LEU A 32 -4.47 4.99 2.36
C LEU A 32 -4.62 6.46 1.99
N GLY A 33 -4.05 6.88 0.85
CA GLY A 33 -4.21 8.21 0.27
C GLY A 33 -5.66 8.56 -0.01
N ILE A 34 -6.42 7.66 -0.65
CA ILE A 34 -7.87 7.84 -0.89
C ILE A 34 -8.63 8.00 0.43
N MET A 35 -8.31 7.20 1.46
CA MET A 35 -8.98 7.31 2.76
C MET A 35 -8.69 8.65 3.46
N ILE A 36 -7.43 9.08 3.50
CA ILE A 36 -7.05 10.34 4.14
C ILE A 36 -7.61 11.54 3.37
N PHE A 37 -7.53 11.49 2.02
CA PHE A 37 -8.10 12.52 1.15
C PHE A 37 -9.61 12.65 1.35
N SER A 38 -10.34 11.54 1.37
CA SER A 38 -11.80 11.54 1.61
C SER A 38 -12.15 12.16 2.97
N ASN A 39 -11.37 11.89 4.01
CA ASN A 39 -11.57 12.53 5.30
C ASN A 39 -11.36 14.06 5.23
N GLY A 40 -10.37 14.54 4.47
CA GLY A 40 -10.18 15.97 4.20
C GLY A 40 -11.37 16.61 3.48
N ILE A 41 -11.93 15.92 2.47
CA ILE A 41 -13.14 16.38 1.76
C ILE A 41 -14.36 16.43 2.68
N ASN A 42 -14.53 15.43 3.57
CA ASN A 42 -15.62 15.43 4.56
C ASN A 42 -15.52 16.63 5.52
N LEU A 43 -14.31 17.03 5.92
CA LEU A 43 -14.09 18.24 6.71
C LEU A 43 -14.40 19.52 5.91
N LEU A 44 -14.07 19.57 4.62
CA LEU A 44 -14.43 20.70 3.75
C LEU A 44 -15.96 20.85 3.60
N LEU A 45 -16.68 19.74 3.46
CA LEU A 45 -18.15 19.74 3.44
C LEU A 45 -18.73 20.22 4.77
N LEU A 46 -18.14 19.81 5.90
CA LEU A 46 -18.54 20.29 7.21
C LEU A 46 -18.30 21.79 7.35
N ALA A 47 -17.15 22.30 6.90
CA ALA A 47 -16.82 23.72 6.92
C ALA A 47 -17.79 24.56 6.07
N ALA A 48 -18.26 24.00 4.94
CA ALA A 48 -19.24 24.64 4.07
C ALA A 48 -20.65 24.66 4.68
N GLY A 49 -20.97 23.74 5.60
CA GLY A 49 -22.26 23.63 6.30
C GLY A 49 -22.57 24.74 7.31
N GLY A 50 -21.62 25.66 7.55
CA GLY A 50 -21.84 26.85 8.36
C GLY A 50 -21.48 26.71 9.85
N PRO A 51 -21.92 27.66 10.69
CA PRO A 51 -21.53 27.71 12.10
C PRO A 51 -21.94 26.47 12.90
N PRO A 52 -21.19 26.11 13.95
CA PRO A 52 -21.56 25.01 14.84
C PRO A 52 -22.89 25.33 15.52
N GLY A 53 -23.88 24.46 15.31
CA GLY A 53 -25.24 24.63 15.81
C GLY A 53 -25.70 23.49 16.72
N SER A 54 -26.96 23.53 17.14
CA SER A 54 -27.58 22.38 17.81
C SER A 54 -27.71 21.18 16.87
N PRO A 55 -27.74 19.94 17.40
CA PRO A 55 -28.07 18.77 16.60
C PRO A 55 -29.45 18.96 15.94
N PRO A 56 -29.59 18.73 14.62
CA PRO A 56 -30.86 18.91 13.88
C PRO A 56 -31.84 17.78 14.22
N ILE A 57 -32.31 17.77 15.46
CA ILE A 57 -33.26 16.79 15.99
C ILE A 57 -34.41 17.55 16.64
N MET A 58 -35.60 17.41 16.07
CA MET A 58 -36.82 18.03 16.61
C MET A 58 -37.00 17.72 18.10
N GLY A 59 -37.21 18.77 18.89
CA GLY A 59 -37.50 18.68 20.32
C GLY A 59 -36.30 18.38 21.23
N ARG A 60 -35.07 18.35 20.71
CA ARG A 60 -33.85 18.05 21.49
C ARG A 60 -32.83 19.19 21.57
N GLY A 61 -33.11 20.34 20.96
CA GLY A 61 -32.27 21.54 20.99
C GLY A 61 -32.16 22.13 22.40
N ARG A 62 -30.92 22.30 22.88
CA ARG A 62 -30.61 22.76 24.25
C ARG A 62 -30.76 24.27 24.44
N SER A 63 -31.03 25.03 23.37
CA SER A 63 -31.25 26.48 23.41
C SER A 63 -32.17 26.90 22.27
N PRO A 64 -33.27 27.62 22.54
CA PRO A 64 -34.18 28.13 21.51
C PRO A 64 -33.56 29.22 20.62
N ASP A 65 -32.41 29.79 21.01
CA ASP A 65 -31.67 30.83 20.26
C ASP A 65 -30.45 30.29 19.47
N ALA A 66 -30.11 29.01 19.61
CA ALA A 66 -29.03 28.42 18.82
C ALA A 66 -29.57 27.97 17.46
N ALA A 67 -28.96 28.43 16.37
CA ALA A 67 -29.25 27.89 15.05
C ALA A 67 -28.89 26.39 15.01
N ASP A 68 -29.74 25.58 14.40
CA ASP A 68 -29.42 24.17 14.17
C ASP A 68 -28.30 24.05 13.14
N SER A 69 -27.50 22.99 13.26
CA SER A 69 -26.49 22.66 12.25
C SER A 69 -27.18 22.26 10.95
N ASP A 70 -26.58 22.58 9.79
CA ASP A 70 -27.18 22.28 8.48
C ASP A 70 -27.38 20.75 8.30
N PRO A 71 -28.62 20.26 8.19
CA PRO A 71 -28.89 18.83 7.99
C PRO A 71 -28.48 18.34 6.58
N LEU A 72 -28.40 19.24 5.59
CA LEU A 72 -28.02 18.89 4.23
C LEU A 72 -26.55 18.49 4.18
N SER A 73 -25.66 19.29 4.77
CA SER A 73 -24.22 18.96 4.84
C SER A 73 -23.97 17.63 5.56
N HIS A 74 -24.67 17.34 6.66
CA HIS A 74 -24.57 16.05 7.37
C HIS A 74 -25.00 14.86 6.50
N GLY A 75 -26.09 15.01 5.73
CA GLY A 75 -26.54 13.98 4.80
C GLY A 75 -25.50 13.70 3.71
N MET A 76 -24.90 14.74 3.14
CA MET A 76 -23.85 14.63 2.13
C MET A 76 -22.58 13.94 2.67
N ILE A 77 -22.21 14.21 3.92
CA ILE A 77 -21.05 13.55 4.55
C ILE A 77 -21.34 12.06 4.75
N LEU A 78 -22.55 11.70 5.18
CA LEU A 78 -22.92 10.28 5.36
C LEU A 78 -22.82 9.50 4.04
N THR A 79 -23.30 10.07 2.93
CA THR A 79 -23.21 9.42 1.62
C THR A 79 -21.75 9.32 1.15
N ALA A 80 -20.95 10.35 1.35
CA ALA A 80 -19.53 10.35 1.00
C ALA A 80 -18.75 9.24 1.76
N ILE A 81 -19.01 9.07 3.06
CA ILE A 81 -18.36 8.04 3.87
C ILE A 81 -18.70 6.64 3.37
N VAL A 82 -19.98 6.37 3.06
CA VAL A 82 -20.42 5.05 2.59
C VAL A 82 -19.83 4.73 1.21
N ILE A 83 -19.82 5.70 0.29
CA ILE A 83 -19.21 5.54 -1.03
C ILE A 83 -17.71 5.26 -0.89
N THR A 84 -17.00 6.02 -0.05
CA THR A 84 -15.57 5.83 0.19
C THR A 84 -15.29 4.45 0.80
N ALA A 85 -16.11 3.99 1.76
CA ALA A 85 -15.95 2.66 2.34
C ALA A 85 -16.21 1.56 1.30
N GLY A 86 -17.22 1.72 0.44
CA GLY A 86 -17.52 0.77 -0.64
C GLY A 86 -16.41 0.69 -1.69
N VAL A 87 -15.96 1.85 -2.19
CA VAL A 87 -14.85 1.94 -3.15
C VAL A 87 -13.54 1.45 -2.52
N GLY A 88 -13.27 1.80 -1.27
CA GLY A 88 -12.09 1.33 -0.54
C GLY A 88 -12.09 -0.18 -0.32
N ALA A 89 -13.22 -0.77 0.04
CA ALA A 89 -13.35 -2.22 0.15
C ALA A 89 -13.19 -2.93 -1.21
N PHE A 90 -13.72 -2.33 -2.28
CA PHE A 90 -13.57 -2.84 -3.64
C PHE A 90 -12.10 -2.80 -4.10
N ILE A 91 -11.43 -1.65 -3.95
CA ILE A 91 -10.00 -1.52 -4.28
C ILE A 91 -9.16 -2.46 -3.42
N LEU A 92 -9.47 -2.61 -2.12
CA LEU A 92 -8.76 -3.54 -1.25
C LEU A 92 -8.94 -5.01 -1.70
N ALA A 93 -10.15 -5.39 -2.15
CA ALA A 93 -10.39 -6.71 -2.71
C ALA A 93 -9.60 -6.94 -4.01
N LEU A 94 -9.51 -5.92 -4.87
CA LEU A 94 -8.66 -5.96 -6.07
C LEU A 94 -7.17 -6.01 -5.73
N ALA A 95 -6.71 -5.25 -4.75
CA ALA A 95 -5.34 -5.28 -4.28
C ALA A 95 -4.98 -6.66 -3.72
N TYR A 96 -5.87 -7.26 -2.93
CA TYR A 96 -5.72 -8.63 -2.45
C TYR A 96 -5.67 -9.65 -3.60
N ARG A 97 -6.54 -9.48 -4.60
CA ARG A 97 -6.54 -10.33 -5.79
C ARG A 97 -5.26 -10.17 -6.61
N SER A 98 -4.79 -8.94 -6.78
CA SER A 98 -3.54 -8.60 -7.46
C SER A 98 -2.35 -9.22 -6.73
N TYR A 99 -2.28 -9.09 -5.40
CA TYR A 99 -1.23 -9.68 -4.57
C TYR A 99 -1.10 -11.20 -4.71
N GLN A 100 -2.20 -11.90 -5.01
CA GLN A 100 -2.13 -13.34 -5.30
C GLN A 100 -1.49 -13.67 -6.65
N PHE A 101 -1.57 -12.77 -7.63
CA PHE A 101 -1.00 -12.97 -8.96
C PHE A 101 0.40 -12.37 -9.11
N THR A 102 0.60 -11.17 -8.60
CA THR A 102 1.89 -10.49 -8.51
C THR A 102 2.28 -10.39 -7.04
N THR A 103 3.36 -11.06 -6.64
CA THR A 103 3.84 -11.04 -5.24
C THR A 103 4.41 -9.65 -4.85
N ALA A 104 4.43 -8.69 -5.78
CA ALA A 104 4.83 -7.31 -5.57
C ALA A 104 3.61 -6.38 -5.46
N ASP A 105 3.62 -5.51 -4.44
CA ASP A 105 2.62 -4.45 -4.23
C ASP A 105 3.10 -3.13 -4.86
N GLU A 106 3.51 -3.18 -6.13
CA GLU A 106 4.00 -2.03 -6.88
C GLU A 106 3.23 -1.92 -8.20
N VAL A 107 2.83 -0.71 -8.55
CA VAL A 107 2.24 -0.39 -9.85
C VAL A 107 3.37 -0.37 -10.88
N ALA A 108 3.28 -1.27 -11.86
CA ALA A 108 4.25 -1.39 -12.94
C ALA A 108 4.14 -0.22 -13.93
N ASP A 109 5.28 0.18 -14.49
CA ASP A 109 5.31 1.14 -15.59
C ASP A 109 4.83 0.46 -16.87
N ASP A 110 4.07 1.18 -17.69
CA ASP A 110 3.59 0.65 -18.97
C ASP A 110 4.77 0.44 -19.94
N ALA A 111 4.72 -0.62 -20.74
CA ALA A 111 5.74 -0.92 -21.73
C ALA A 111 5.81 0.20 -22.79
N GLU A 112 4.67 0.79 -23.14
CA GLU A 112 4.59 1.94 -24.04
C GLU A 112 5.23 3.20 -23.44
N ASP A 113 4.95 3.50 -22.16
CA ASP A 113 5.54 4.64 -21.45
C ASP A 113 7.07 4.52 -21.38
N THR A 114 7.56 3.31 -21.13
CA THR A 114 9.01 3.02 -21.09
C THR A 114 9.67 3.25 -22.45
N LYS A 115 9.00 2.87 -23.55
CA LYS A 115 9.49 3.12 -24.91
C LYS A 115 9.56 4.61 -25.21
N ILE A 116 8.54 5.37 -24.86
CA ILE A 116 8.51 6.82 -25.05
C ILE A 116 9.62 7.49 -24.22
N ALA A 117 9.82 7.07 -22.98
CA ALA A 117 10.85 7.62 -22.09
C ALA A 117 12.29 7.28 -22.55
N LYS A 118 12.51 6.10 -23.14
CA LYS A 118 13.80 5.69 -23.72
C LYS A 118 14.08 6.37 -25.07
N ARG A 119 13.08 6.98 -25.72
CA ARG A 119 13.24 7.67 -27.00
C ARG A 119 14.09 8.93 -26.83
N SER A 120 15.15 9.06 -27.63
CA SER A 120 16.06 10.21 -27.55
C SER A 120 15.33 11.51 -27.95
N PRO A 121 15.52 12.64 -27.25
CA PRO A 121 15.04 13.96 -27.70
C PRO A 121 15.61 14.39 -29.05
N THR A 122 16.67 13.75 -29.53
CA THR A 122 17.28 14.01 -30.85
C THR A 122 16.73 13.11 -31.95
N ASP A 123 15.77 12.24 -31.63
CA ASP A 123 15.18 11.31 -32.58
C ASP A 123 14.25 12.10 -33.53
N ALA A 124 14.57 12.05 -34.82
CA ALA A 124 14.03 12.97 -35.82
C ALA A 124 12.50 12.83 -36.01
N TRP A 125 11.91 11.74 -35.51
CA TRP A 125 10.48 11.43 -35.60
C TRP A 125 9.67 11.83 -34.35
N SER A 126 10.27 12.53 -33.37
CA SER A 126 9.61 12.93 -32.11
C SER A 126 9.35 14.43 -31.94
N ALA A 127 9.58 15.25 -32.96
CA ALA A 127 9.23 16.68 -32.92
C ALA A 127 7.69 16.85 -32.97
N PRO A 128 7.04 17.52 -32.00
CA PRO A 128 5.60 17.81 -32.02
C PRO A 128 5.15 18.60 -33.26
N ASP A 129 6.12 19.28 -33.89
CA ASP A 129 5.93 20.19 -35.01
C ASP A 129 6.15 19.52 -36.38
N ARG A 130 6.53 18.22 -36.40
CA ARG A 130 6.64 17.44 -37.64
C ARG A 130 5.32 16.76 -37.95
N ASP A 131 4.43 17.54 -38.58
CA ASP A 131 3.32 17.00 -39.36
C ASP A 131 3.87 16.23 -40.58
N LEU A 132 3.14 15.20 -41.01
CA LEU A 132 3.44 14.14 -41.98
C LEU A 132 3.82 14.59 -43.41
N SER A 133 4.08 15.88 -43.67
CA SER A 133 4.24 16.43 -45.02
C SER A 133 5.66 16.72 -45.50
N ASP A 134 6.66 16.69 -44.62
CA ASP A 134 7.96 17.24 -44.97
C ASP A 134 9.02 16.16 -45.27
N ASP A 135 8.97 15.62 -46.49
CA ASP A 135 10.15 15.01 -47.12
C ASP A 135 11.26 16.06 -47.18
N HIS A 136 12.37 15.80 -46.48
CA HIS A 136 13.52 16.72 -46.40
C HIS A 136 14.22 17.01 -47.74
N SER A 137 13.90 16.26 -48.80
CA SER A 137 14.48 16.38 -50.13
C SER A 137 13.57 17.10 -51.13
N THR A 138 12.25 16.96 -51.03
CA THR A 138 11.29 17.54 -51.99
C THR A 138 10.12 18.34 -51.39
N GLY A 139 9.82 18.21 -50.09
CA GLY A 139 8.78 18.97 -49.38
C GLY A 139 7.35 18.75 -49.90
N GLN A 140 7.03 17.58 -50.43
CA GLN A 140 5.70 17.24 -50.98
C GLN A 140 5.02 16.13 -50.16
N PRO A 141 3.67 16.15 -50.00
CA PRO A 141 2.93 15.08 -49.34
C PRO A 141 2.91 13.80 -50.19
N THR A 142 3.13 12.63 -49.58
CA THR A 142 3.08 11.32 -50.27
C THR A 142 1.71 10.66 -50.23
N GLU A 143 1.27 10.04 -51.34
CA GLU A 143 -0.04 9.36 -51.46
C GLU A 143 -0.21 8.11 -50.57
N LEU A 144 0.88 7.52 -50.07
CA LEU A 144 0.81 6.24 -49.35
C LEU A 144 0.37 6.38 -47.88
N GLY A 145 0.52 7.56 -47.27
CA GLY A 145 0.43 7.71 -45.81
C GLY A 145 1.47 6.85 -45.06
N ASP A 146 1.64 7.08 -43.75
CA ASP A 146 2.64 6.40 -42.92
C ASP A 146 2.64 4.87 -43.10
N HIS A 147 3.73 4.32 -43.63
CA HIS A 147 4.16 2.99 -43.21
C HIS A 147 4.79 3.17 -41.83
N VAL A 148 3.98 3.08 -40.78
CA VAL A 148 4.49 2.90 -39.43
C VAL A 148 5.06 1.49 -39.42
N ASP A 149 6.39 1.36 -39.58
CA ASP A 149 7.08 0.12 -39.23
C ASP A 149 6.99 0.01 -37.70
N TYR A 150 5.90 -0.58 -37.23
CA TYR A 150 5.94 -1.29 -35.97
C TYR A 150 6.83 -2.51 -36.23
N ASP A 151 8.15 -2.31 -36.20
CA ASP A 151 9.05 -3.45 -36.11
C ASP A 151 8.67 -4.16 -34.80
N ASP A 152 7.98 -5.31 -34.94
CA ASP A 152 7.52 -6.15 -33.83
C ASP A 152 8.68 -6.51 -32.88
N GLU A 153 9.93 -6.42 -33.37
CA GLU A 153 11.17 -6.62 -32.61
C GLU A 153 11.23 -5.71 -31.36
N ASP A 154 10.86 -4.43 -31.46
CA ASP A 154 10.89 -3.49 -30.32
C ASP A 154 9.85 -3.85 -29.24
N LEU A 155 8.72 -4.47 -29.61
CA LEU A 155 7.73 -4.97 -28.66
C LEU A 155 8.26 -6.23 -27.96
N THR A 156 8.87 -7.14 -28.72
CA THR A 156 9.42 -8.38 -28.15
C THR A 156 10.58 -8.13 -27.18
N GLU A 157 11.44 -7.15 -27.45
CA GLU A 157 12.54 -6.80 -26.54
C GLU A 157 12.03 -6.14 -25.26
N ALA A 158 11.08 -5.21 -25.35
CA ALA A 158 10.49 -4.56 -24.18
C ALA A 158 9.67 -5.53 -23.32
N GLU A 159 8.92 -6.45 -23.94
CA GLU A 159 8.21 -7.52 -23.24
C GLU A 159 9.19 -8.46 -22.55
N ALA A 160 10.31 -8.82 -23.20
CA ALA A 160 11.34 -9.67 -22.61
C ALA A 160 12.06 -8.97 -21.44
N GLU A 161 12.31 -7.66 -21.52
CA GLU A 161 12.86 -6.86 -20.42
C GLU A 161 11.88 -6.78 -19.24
N ALA A 162 10.61 -6.49 -19.49
CA ALA A 162 9.57 -6.45 -18.45
C ALA A 162 9.39 -7.83 -17.79
N GLU A 163 9.44 -8.91 -18.57
CA GLU A 163 9.39 -10.27 -18.04
C GLU A 163 10.66 -10.63 -17.23
N ALA A 164 11.83 -10.12 -17.64
CA ALA A 164 13.08 -10.27 -16.92
C ALA A 164 13.09 -9.50 -15.59
N GLU A 165 12.62 -8.25 -15.58
CA GLU A 165 12.46 -7.46 -14.34
C GLU A 165 11.45 -8.11 -13.39
N ALA A 166 10.31 -8.61 -13.91
CA ALA A 166 9.34 -9.35 -13.11
C ALA A 166 9.95 -10.63 -12.50
N ARG A 167 10.81 -11.34 -13.27
CA ARG A 167 11.55 -12.52 -12.80
C ARG A 167 12.64 -12.17 -11.79
N GLU A 168 13.32 -11.03 -11.93
CA GLU A 168 14.30 -10.55 -10.95
C GLU A 168 13.65 -10.08 -9.65
N ALA A 169 12.53 -9.35 -9.73
CA ALA A 169 11.73 -8.97 -8.57
C ALA A 169 11.21 -10.20 -7.80
N ALA A 170 10.94 -11.30 -8.49
CA ALA A 170 10.61 -12.59 -7.89
C ALA A 170 11.84 -13.26 -7.23
N ARG A 171 13.03 -13.21 -7.85
CA ARG A 171 14.28 -13.79 -7.30
C ARG A 171 14.83 -13.03 -6.10
N GLY A 172 14.61 -11.71 -6.00
CA GLY A 172 15.04 -10.90 -4.86
C GLY A 172 14.30 -11.21 -3.53
N ARG A 173 13.23 -12.02 -3.56
CA ARG A 173 12.38 -12.34 -2.40
C ARG A 173 12.42 -13.80 -1.97
N ASP A 174 13.46 -14.55 -2.31
CA ASP A 174 13.74 -15.84 -1.69
C ASP A 174 14.12 -15.65 -0.21
N VAL A 175 13.10 -15.43 0.64
CA VAL A 175 13.20 -15.60 2.09
C VAL A 175 13.56 -17.07 2.32
N PRO A 176 14.71 -17.40 2.94
CA PRO A 176 15.10 -18.79 3.11
C PRO A 176 14.01 -19.49 3.93
N ALA A 177 13.37 -20.48 3.31
CA ALA A 177 12.36 -21.31 3.94
C ALA A 177 12.87 -21.77 5.30
N ARG A 178 12.23 -21.29 6.38
CA ARG A 178 12.49 -21.75 7.74
C ARG A 178 12.28 -23.26 7.76
N ARG A 179 13.38 -24.02 7.72
CA ARG A 179 13.39 -25.47 7.91
C ARG A 179 12.61 -25.76 9.20
N PRO A 180 11.57 -26.62 9.17
CA PRO A 180 10.89 -27.01 10.39
C PRO A 180 11.92 -27.68 11.30
N ARG A 181 12.15 -27.07 12.46
CA ARG A 181 13.07 -27.54 13.48
C ARG A 181 12.53 -28.88 13.97
N ARG A 182 13.04 -29.99 13.44
CA ARG A 182 12.79 -31.34 13.93
C ARG A 182 13.18 -31.37 15.40
N THR A 183 12.20 -31.29 16.31
CA THR A 183 12.37 -31.62 17.71
C THR A 183 12.56 -33.13 17.80
N THR A 184 13.81 -33.59 17.73
CA THR A 184 14.15 -34.94 18.18
C THR A 184 13.99 -34.96 19.68
N HIS A 185 12.86 -35.51 20.15
CA HIS A 185 12.69 -35.91 21.54
C HIS A 185 13.64 -37.09 21.77
N ARG A 186 14.89 -36.79 22.10
CA ARG A 186 15.89 -37.78 22.50
C ARG A 186 15.54 -38.20 23.92
N ARG A 187 15.12 -39.45 24.03
CA ARG A 187 14.85 -40.15 25.28
C ARG A 187 16.22 -40.40 25.92
N ASP A 188 16.64 -39.53 26.82
CA ASP A 188 17.87 -39.73 27.59
C ASP A 188 17.55 -40.71 28.73
N GLY A 189 17.71 -41.99 28.41
CA GLY A 189 17.86 -43.06 29.38
C GLY A 189 19.34 -43.37 29.56
N ASP A 190 19.73 -43.31 30.83
CA ASP A 190 20.70 -44.18 31.50
C ASP A 190 22.19 -44.16 31.10
N ASP A 191 22.99 -44.61 32.06
CA ASP A 191 24.42 -44.91 32.02
C ASP A 191 25.38 -43.74 32.27
N ARG A 192 25.54 -43.42 33.56
CA ARG A 192 26.85 -43.00 34.07
C ARG A 192 27.24 -43.84 35.29
N ASP A 193 27.84 -44.96 34.94
CA ASP A 193 28.96 -45.59 35.63
C ASP A 193 29.94 -44.56 36.20
N ARG A 194 30.05 -44.53 37.54
CA ARG A 194 31.21 -44.03 38.29
C ARG A 194 31.29 -44.79 39.61
N GLY A 195 32.06 -45.87 39.59
CA GLY A 195 32.79 -46.29 40.77
C GLY A 195 33.85 -45.23 41.13
N ASP A 196 33.97 -44.94 42.43
CA ASP A 196 35.26 -44.62 43.03
C ASP A 196 35.20 -45.05 44.49
N ASP A 197 36.10 -45.96 44.83
CA ASP A 197 36.37 -46.47 46.15
C ASP A 197 36.75 -45.33 47.09
N ARG A 198 36.26 -45.39 48.35
CA ARG A 198 37.02 -44.88 49.49
C ARG A 198 36.56 -45.48 50.80
N ASP A 199 37.33 -46.49 51.19
CA ASP A 199 37.69 -46.90 52.53
C ASP A 199 37.72 -45.74 53.54
N HIS A 200 37.00 -45.91 54.66
CA HIS A 200 37.51 -45.59 56.00
C HIS A 200 36.61 -46.14 57.12
N GLY A 201 37.17 -47.08 57.89
CA GLY A 201 37.36 -46.89 59.33
C GLY A 201 36.16 -47.03 60.27
N ASP A 202 36.05 -48.23 60.85
CA ASP A 202 36.05 -48.51 62.30
C ASP A 202 35.66 -47.39 63.28
N ARG A 203 34.56 -47.63 64.03
CA ARG A 203 34.37 -47.48 65.50
C ARG A 203 32.86 -47.50 65.79
N GLY A 204 32.37 -48.44 66.59
CA GLY A 204 32.24 -48.27 68.04
C GLY A 204 30.82 -47.77 68.34
N ASP A 205 29.91 -48.66 68.74
CA ASP A 205 29.57 -48.96 70.13
C ASP A 205 28.37 -48.13 70.62
N ASP A 206 27.56 -48.75 71.48
CA ASP A 206 26.43 -48.20 72.22
C ASP A 206 25.21 -47.71 71.40
N GLY A 207 23.96 -48.02 71.71
CA GLY A 207 23.39 -48.59 72.91
C GLY A 207 21.96 -48.06 73.03
N ARG A 208 21.03 -48.98 73.32
CA ARG A 208 19.80 -48.79 74.13
C ARG A 208 18.67 -47.87 73.66
N GLU A 209 17.48 -48.36 74.06
CA GLU A 209 16.24 -47.65 74.38
C GLU A 209 15.49 -47.03 73.18
N GLY A 210 14.23 -47.36 72.91
CA GLY A 210 13.17 -47.71 73.85
C GLY A 210 12.20 -46.53 73.96
N ASP A 211 10.92 -46.86 73.80
CA ASP A 211 9.76 -46.14 74.32
C ASP A 211 8.99 -45.17 73.39
N ARG A 212 7.72 -45.57 73.19
CA ARG A 212 6.48 -44.84 72.87
C ARG A 212 6.09 -44.56 71.42
#